data_AF-Q9HI98-F1
#
_entry.id   AF-Q9HI98-F1
#
_cell.length_a   1.000
_cell.length_b   1.000
_cell.length_c   1.000
_cell.angle_alpha   90.00
_cell.angle_beta   90.00
_cell.angle_gamma   90.00
#
_symmetry.space_group_name_H-M   'P 1'
#
loop_
_entity.id
_entity.type
_entity.pdbx_description
1 polymer ?
#
loop_
_entity_poly.entity_id
_entity_poly.type
_entity_poly.pdbx_seq_one_letter_code
_entity_poly.pdbx_strand_id
1 'polypeptide(L)'
;MNEITMQTQADQPKVSSNLAILSEARLVDSIQMGREKIYRIAPEKFEDMVDWLDSILHSKSSGGSANYGLSPVNDLNYARTCYDHLAGEMGVYLLEELLKRKWIILDDPEKPTYRLTTAGAEELTVRGVSLPPRANGKRMFAYGCKDWTVKRFHLGGFLGSSILKVLEARGYVERIEGSRILKVKIELSKFFG
;
A
#
# COMPACT_ATOMS: atom_id res chain seq x y z
N MET A 1 -24.58 -2.57 -18.84
CA MET A 1 -23.45 -3.48 -18.46
C MET A 1 -22.33 -3.44 -19.51
N ASN A 2 -22.62 -3.61 -20.81
CA ASN A 2 -21.61 -3.54 -21.88
C ASN A 2 -20.79 -2.24 -21.90
N GLU A 3 -21.42 -1.10 -21.63
CA GLU A 3 -20.74 0.20 -21.59
C GLU A 3 -19.73 0.32 -20.42
N ILE A 4 -20.07 -0.22 -19.25
CA ILE A 4 -19.17 -0.24 -18.07
C ILE A 4 -17.97 -1.15 -18.34
N THR A 5 -18.19 -2.31 -18.96
CA THR A 5 -17.12 -3.21 -19.43
C THR A 5 -16.16 -2.49 -20.38
N MET A 6 -16.70 -1.66 -21.30
CA MET A 6 -15.90 -0.90 -22.26
C MET A 6 -15.04 0.19 -21.58
N GLN A 7 -15.58 0.90 -20.59
CA GLN A 7 -14.87 1.98 -19.90
C GLN A 7 -13.86 1.46 -18.85
N THR A 8 -14.14 0.32 -18.22
CA THR A 8 -13.31 -0.23 -17.13
C THR A 8 -12.21 -1.18 -17.61
N GLN A 9 -12.24 -1.60 -18.88
CA GLN A 9 -11.39 -2.66 -19.45
C GLN A 9 -11.46 -4.01 -18.69
N ALA A 10 -12.45 -4.17 -17.81
CA ALA A 10 -12.68 -5.41 -17.08
C ALA A 10 -13.65 -6.32 -17.86
N ASP A 11 -13.52 -7.63 -17.72
CA ASP A 11 -14.44 -8.58 -18.34
C ASP A 11 -15.86 -8.50 -17.73
N GLN A 12 -16.86 -8.93 -18.51
CA GLN A 12 -18.27 -8.87 -18.12
C GLN A 12 -18.58 -9.61 -16.80
N PRO A 13 -18.00 -10.80 -16.51
CA PRO A 13 -18.16 -11.47 -15.22
C PRO A 13 -17.63 -10.66 -14.02
N LYS A 14 -16.46 -10.00 -14.15
CA LYS A 14 -15.91 -9.12 -13.11
C LYS A 14 -16.77 -7.89 -12.89
N VAL A 15 -17.22 -7.24 -13.96
CA VAL A 15 -18.11 -6.08 -13.88
C VAL A 15 -19.40 -6.46 -13.15
N SER A 16 -20.01 -7.59 -13.50
CA SER A 16 -21.22 -8.07 -12.82
C SER A 16 -20.99 -8.37 -11.34
N SER A 17 -19.88 -9.03 -11.00
CA SER A 17 -19.58 -9.38 -9.60
C SER A 17 -19.31 -8.13 -8.76
N ASN A 18 -18.55 -7.17 -9.29
CA ASN A 18 -18.29 -5.90 -8.62
C ASN A 18 -19.57 -5.09 -8.43
N LEU A 19 -20.45 -5.03 -9.43
CA LEU A 19 -21.73 -4.33 -9.33
C LEU A 19 -22.66 -4.99 -8.30
N ALA A 20 -22.61 -6.31 -8.13
CA ALA A 20 -23.33 -6.99 -7.06
C ALA A 20 -22.80 -6.59 -5.67
N ILE A 21 -21.48 -6.60 -5.47
CA ILE A 21 -20.84 -6.16 -4.21
C ILE A 21 -21.19 -4.70 -3.89
N LEU A 22 -21.09 -3.81 -4.89
CA LEU A 22 -21.40 -2.39 -4.72
C LEU A 22 -22.90 -2.18 -4.42
N SER A 23 -23.78 -2.99 -5.00
CA SER A 23 -25.23 -2.91 -4.75
C SER A 23 -25.57 -3.44 -3.35
N GLU A 24 -24.95 -4.53 -2.91
CA GLU A 24 -25.08 -5.06 -1.54
C GLU A 24 -24.59 -4.05 -0.48
N ALA A 25 -23.48 -3.35 -0.77
CA ALA A 25 -22.98 -2.25 0.06
C ALA A 25 -23.84 -0.97 -0.01
N ARG A 26 -24.89 -0.95 -0.85
CA ARG A 26 -25.75 0.21 -1.13
C ARG A 26 -24.97 1.44 -1.62
N LEU A 27 -23.90 1.21 -2.38
CA LEU A 27 -23.12 2.27 -3.04
C LEU A 27 -23.62 2.55 -4.46
N VAL A 28 -24.34 1.60 -5.06
CA VAL A 28 -25.01 1.78 -6.35
C VAL A 28 -26.46 1.27 -6.28
N ASP A 29 -27.34 2.05 -6.88
CA ASP A 29 -28.69 1.64 -7.24
C ASP A 29 -28.69 1.01 -8.63
N SER A 30 -29.74 0.25 -8.93
CA SER A 30 -29.97 -0.25 -10.28
C SER A 30 -31.42 -0.08 -10.70
N ILE A 31 -31.63 0.35 -11.94
CA ILE A 31 -32.93 0.45 -12.58
C ILE A 31 -32.93 -0.52 -13.75
N GLN A 32 -33.95 -1.38 -13.80
CA GLN A 32 -34.17 -2.25 -14.95
C GLN A 32 -34.92 -1.45 -16.03
N MET A 33 -34.28 -1.26 -17.18
CA MET A 33 -34.88 -0.63 -18.37
C MET A 33 -34.86 -1.64 -19.52
N GLY A 34 -35.96 -2.39 -19.66
CA GLY A 34 -36.07 -3.46 -20.65
C GLY A 34 -35.05 -4.58 -20.40
N ARG A 35 -34.22 -4.88 -21.41
CA ARG A 35 -33.13 -5.88 -21.30
C ARG A 35 -31.87 -5.33 -20.66
N GLU A 36 -31.82 -4.03 -20.40
CA GLU A 36 -30.66 -3.36 -19.86
C GLU A 36 -30.86 -3.04 -18.39
N LYS A 37 -29.78 -3.21 -17.62
CA LYS A 37 -29.71 -2.80 -16.22
C LYS A 37 -28.78 -1.61 -16.13
N ILE A 38 -29.35 -0.46 -15.78
CA ILE A 38 -28.63 0.80 -15.60
C ILE A 38 -28.28 0.90 -14.12
N TYR A 39 -27.02 1.20 -13.83
CA TYR A 39 -26.55 1.41 -12.47
C TYR A 39 -26.32 2.90 -12.24
N ARG A 40 -26.71 3.39 -11.07
CA ARG A 40 -26.51 4.78 -10.65
C ARG A 40 -25.80 4.77 -9.31
N ILE A 41 -24.84 5.65 -9.13
CA ILE A 41 -24.17 5.86 -7.85
C ILE A 41 -25.20 6.41 -6.86
N ALA A 42 -25.23 5.90 -5.63
CA ALA A 42 -26.06 6.43 -4.55
C ALA A 42 -25.42 7.75 -4.04
N PRO A 43 -25.99 8.93 -4.35
CA PRO A 43 -25.29 10.22 -4.18
C PRO A 43 -24.98 10.55 -2.72
N GLU A 44 -25.91 10.26 -1.81
CA GLU A 44 -25.79 10.55 -0.37
C GLU A 44 -24.62 9.84 0.32
N LYS A 45 -24.31 8.60 -0.09
CA LYS A 45 -23.12 7.87 0.42
C LYS A 45 -21.87 8.17 -0.37
N PHE A 46 -22.04 8.65 -1.60
CA PHE A 46 -20.93 8.97 -2.48
C PHE A 46 -20.33 10.33 -2.16
N GLU A 47 -21.11 11.32 -1.75
CA GLU A 47 -20.59 12.61 -1.27
C GLU A 47 -19.73 12.44 -0.02
N ASP A 48 -20.22 11.72 1.01
CA ASP A 48 -19.43 11.38 2.19
C ASP A 48 -18.16 10.58 1.85
N MET A 49 -18.26 9.65 0.89
CA MET A 49 -17.13 8.85 0.43
C MET A 49 -16.16 9.68 -0.41
N VAL A 50 -16.64 10.60 -1.25
CA VAL A 50 -15.82 11.50 -2.04
C VAL A 50 -15.13 12.46 -1.11
N ASP A 51 -15.80 13.09 -0.16
CA ASP A 51 -15.20 13.97 0.83
C ASP A 51 -14.19 13.22 1.72
N TRP A 52 -14.46 11.96 2.06
CA TRP A 52 -13.49 11.10 2.73
C TRP A 52 -12.29 10.78 1.84
N LEU A 53 -12.50 10.40 0.57
CA LEU A 53 -11.44 10.18 -0.41
C LEU A 53 -10.64 11.46 -0.66
N ASP A 54 -11.32 12.61 -0.72
CA ASP A 54 -10.73 13.93 -0.89
C ASP A 54 -9.93 14.30 0.34
N SER A 55 -10.39 13.98 1.55
CA SER A 55 -9.63 14.19 2.78
C SER A 55 -8.36 13.34 2.82
N ILE A 56 -8.37 12.14 2.23
CA ILE A 56 -7.19 11.28 2.12
C ILE A 56 -6.23 11.78 1.04
N LEU A 57 -6.78 12.26 -0.09
CA LEU A 57 -6.01 12.77 -1.21
C LEU A 57 -5.46 14.19 -0.96
N HIS A 58 -6.15 14.98 -0.14
CA HIS A 58 -5.87 16.39 0.16
C HIS A 58 -5.44 16.63 1.61
N SER A 59 -5.12 15.59 2.40
CA SER A 59 -4.26 15.75 3.59
C SER A 59 -2.81 16.04 3.14
N LYS A 60 -2.68 17.22 2.56
CA LYS A 60 -1.52 18.04 2.23
C LYS A 60 -0.24 17.32 1.83
N SER A 61 -0.13 17.17 0.51
CA SER A 61 0.91 17.80 -0.30
C SER A 61 1.35 19.21 0.21
N SER A 62 2.20 19.28 1.23
CA SER A 62 3.15 20.40 1.35
C SER A 62 4.45 19.98 0.66
N GLY A 63 4.60 20.47 -0.57
CA GLY A 63 5.82 20.28 -1.35
C GLY A 63 7.05 20.86 -0.65
N GLY A 64 8.18 20.20 -0.91
CA GLY A 64 9.50 20.82 -0.91
C GLY A 64 9.95 21.48 0.41
N SER A 65 10.28 20.68 1.41
CA SER A 65 11.51 20.87 2.21
C SER A 65 11.67 19.68 3.16
N ALA A 66 12.91 19.36 3.49
CA ALA A 66 13.30 18.28 4.39
C ALA A 66 12.85 18.54 5.84
N ASN A 67 11.54 18.51 6.09
CA ASN A 67 10.96 18.51 7.42
C ASN A 67 9.84 17.46 7.43
N TYR A 68 10.13 16.31 8.03
CA TYR A 68 9.16 15.29 8.44
C TYR A 68 8.24 15.88 9.53
N GLY A 69 7.45 16.88 9.18
CA GLY A 69 6.60 17.65 10.07
C GLY A 69 5.20 17.08 10.11
N LEU A 70 4.99 16.13 11.03
CA LEU A 70 3.72 15.86 11.70
C LEU A 70 2.46 15.83 10.82
N SER A 71 2.44 14.96 9.80
CA SER A 71 1.18 14.33 9.41
C SER A 71 0.58 13.65 10.65
N PRO A 72 -0.74 13.70 10.91
CA PRO A 72 -1.32 13.00 12.05
C PRO A 72 -0.85 11.54 12.03
N VAL A 73 -0.30 11.06 13.15
CA VAL A 73 0.33 9.73 13.30
C VAL A 73 -0.60 8.57 12.93
N ASN A 74 -1.89 8.85 12.70
CA ASN A 74 -2.95 7.94 12.28
C ASN A 74 -3.60 8.35 10.95
N ASP A 75 -2.85 8.88 9.98
CA ASP A 75 -3.35 9.10 8.61
C ASP A 75 -2.83 8.00 7.66
N LEU A 76 -3.64 7.65 6.65
CA LEU A 76 -3.29 6.72 5.57
C LEU A 76 -2.02 7.14 4.82
N ASN A 77 -1.71 8.43 4.80
CA ASN A 77 -0.51 8.95 4.15
C ASN A 77 0.76 8.62 4.93
N TYR A 78 0.71 8.58 6.26
CA TYR A 78 1.88 8.39 7.11
C TYR A 78 2.34 6.93 7.16
N ALA A 79 1.50 6.03 7.65
CA ALA A 79 1.84 4.60 7.79
C ALA A 79 0.62 3.71 7.60
N ARG A 80 0.71 2.76 6.66
CA ARG A 80 -0.37 1.80 6.39
C ARG A 80 0.17 0.50 5.80
N THR A 81 -0.72 -0.47 5.64
CA THR A 81 -0.47 -1.68 4.86
C THR A 81 -0.92 -1.51 3.42
N CYS A 82 0.00 -1.67 2.47
CA CYS A 82 -0.33 -2.00 1.08
C CYS A 82 -0.20 -3.53 0.97
N TYR A 83 -1.32 -4.22 0.81
CA TYR A 83 -1.44 -5.67 1.07
C TYR A 83 -0.82 -6.10 2.40
N ASP A 84 0.36 -6.73 2.36
CA ASP A 84 1.07 -7.28 3.51
C ASP A 84 2.41 -6.58 3.79
N HIS A 85 2.66 -5.40 3.20
CA HIS A 85 3.89 -4.62 3.41
C HIS A 85 3.61 -3.16 3.77
N LEU A 86 4.59 -2.53 4.43
CA LEU A 86 4.52 -1.14 4.89
C LEU A 86 4.48 -0.18 3.69
N ALA A 87 3.55 0.77 3.75
CA ALA A 87 3.31 1.81 2.75
C ALA A 87 3.05 3.16 3.45
N GLY A 88 2.78 4.21 2.67
CA GLY A 88 2.81 5.59 3.13
C GLY A 88 4.23 6.13 3.22
N GLU A 89 4.38 7.29 3.83
CA GLU A 89 5.67 7.96 4.06
C GLU A 89 6.67 7.01 4.73
N MET A 90 6.22 6.22 5.72
CA MET A 90 7.07 5.27 6.43
C MET A 90 7.53 4.10 5.55
N GLY A 91 6.68 3.65 4.62
CA GLY A 91 7.05 2.60 3.66
C GLY A 91 8.05 3.10 2.62
N VAL A 92 7.92 4.36 2.19
CA VAL A 92 8.88 5.02 1.29
C VAL A 92 10.21 5.24 2.01
N TYR A 93 10.18 5.79 3.21
CA TYR A 93 11.37 6.00 4.05
C TYR A 93 12.13 4.69 4.30
N LEU A 94 11.41 3.60 4.61
CA LEU A 94 12.00 2.27 4.77
C LEU A 94 12.81 1.87 3.53
N LEU A 95 12.22 2.03 2.33
CA LEU A 95 12.89 1.67 1.08
C LEU A 95 14.12 2.55 0.84
N GLU A 96 14.00 3.85 1.06
CA GLU A 96 15.10 4.80 0.90
C GLU A 96 16.29 4.49 1.81
N GLU A 97 16.05 4.20 3.08
CA GLU A 97 17.12 3.87 4.03
C GLU A 97 17.79 2.53 3.68
N LEU A 98 17.04 1.52 3.24
CA LEU A 98 17.62 0.25 2.78
C LEU A 98 18.55 0.44 1.56
N LEU A 99 18.15 1.30 0.61
CA LEU A 99 18.96 1.63 -0.56
C LEU A 99 20.19 2.47 -0.19
N LYS A 100 20.01 3.51 0.64
CA LYS A 100 21.07 4.40 1.12
C LYS A 100 22.17 3.64 1.86
N ARG A 101 21.78 2.63 2.65
CA ARG A 101 22.70 1.74 3.38
C ARG A 101 23.25 0.60 2.52
N LYS A 102 22.83 0.50 1.26
CA LYS A 102 23.19 -0.58 0.32
C LYS A 102 22.84 -1.98 0.85
N TRP A 103 21.80 -2.09 1.67
CA TRP A 103 21.30 -3.39 2.13
C TRP A 103 20.54 -4.10 1.03
N ILE A 104 19.86 -3.32 0.20
CA ILE A 104 19.35 -3.75 -1.09
C ILE A 104 19.92 -2.84 -2.18
N ILE A 105 19.96 -3.34 -3.40
CA ILE A 105 20.28 -2.54 -4.58
C ILE A 105 19.32 -2.89 -5.72
N LEU A 106 19.19 -1.99 -6.68
CA LEU A 106 18.46 -2.25 -7.93
C LEU A 106 19.06 -3.48 -8.63
N ASP A 107 18.19 -4.41 -9.00
CA ASP A 107 18.55 -5.65 -9.68
C ASP A 107 18.39 -5.51 -11.20
N ASP A 108 17.33 -4.81 -11.63
CA ASP A 108 17.01 -4.49 -13.01
C ASP A 108 16.93 -2.96 -13.16
N PRO A 109 17.61 -2.32 -14.13
CA PRO A 109 17.48 -0.89 -14.36
C PRO A 109 16.14 -0.47 -14.99
N GLU A 110 15.42 -1.38 -15.65
CA GLU A 110 14.13 -1.10 -16.30
C GLU A 110 12.93 -1.35 -15.39
N LYS A 111 13.12 -2.11 -14.31
CA LYS A 111 12.07 -2.45 -13.36
C LYS A 111 12.50 -2.08 -11.95
N PRO A 112 11.58 -1.64 -11.08
CA PRO A 112 11.92 -1.39 -9.69
C PRO A 112 12.05 -2.72 -8.94
N THR A 113 12.95 -3.62 -9.32
CA THR A 113 13.24 -4.86 -8.59
C THR A 113 14.52 -4.69 -7.80
N TYR A 114 14.58 -5.33 -6.63
CA TYR A 114 15.71 -5.20 -5.72
C TYR A 114 16.28 -6.56 -5.37
N ARG A 115 17.60 -6.62 -5.30
CA ARG A 115 18.33 -7.76 -4.75
C ARG A 115 18.95 -7.41 -3.41
N LEU A 116 18.97 -8.39 -2.51
CA LEU A 116 19.60 -8.27 -1.21
C LEU A 116 21.12 -8.36 -1.35
N THR A 117 21.86 -7.51 -0.64
CA THR A 117 23.32 -7.61 -0.55
C THR A 117 23.72 -8.50 0.64
N THR A 118 24.97 -8.99 0.66
CA THR A 118 25.49 -9.76 1.80
C THR A 118 25.37 -8.98 3.12
N ALA A 119 25.80 -7.72 3.12
CA ALA A 119 25.68 -6.84 4.29
C ALA A 119 24.21 -6.62 4.69
N GLY A 120 23.31 -6.43 3.71
CA GLY A 120 21.88 -6.32 4.00
C GLY A 120 21.28 -7.58 4.60
N ALA A 121 21.73 -8.75 4.15
CA ALA A 121 21.29 -10.03 4.69
C ALA A 121 21.71 -10.20 6.15
N GLU A 122 22.95 -9.89 6.48
CA GLU A 122 23.48 -9.94 7.85
C GLU A 122 22.73 -8.97 8.77
N GLU A 123 22.62 -7.69 8.38
CA GLU A 123 21.98 -6.65 9.18
C GLU A 123 20.48 -6.91 9.41
N LEU A 124 19.75 -7.38 8.39
CA LEU A 124 18.34 -7.72 8.53
C LEU A 124 18.14 -8.99 9.37
N THR A 125 19.05 -9.97 9.27
CA THR A 125 19.01 -11.17 10.12
C THR A 125 19.23 -10.83 11.59
N VAL A 126 20.19 -9.95 11.91
CA VAL A 126 20.40 -9.44 13.28
C VAL A 126 19.15 -8.72 13.81
N ARG A 127 18.41 -8.06 12.92
CA ARG A 127 17.13 -7.42 13.23
C ARG A 127 15.95 -8.39 13.28
N GLY A 128 16.17 -9.69 13.12
CA GLY A 128 15.15 -10.72 13.24
C GLY A 128 14.29 -10.92 11.99
N VAL A 129 14.68 -10.36 10.85
CA VAL A 129 13.98 -10.59 9.57
C VAL A 129 14.31 -11.99 9.08
N SER A 130 13.28 -12.82 8.95
CA SER A 130 13.42 -14.17 8.39
C SER A 130 13.64 -14.09 6.89
N LEU A 131 14.87 -14.30 6.44
CA LEU A 131 15.22 -14.38 5.03
C LEU A 131 15.13 -15.84 4.55
N PRO A 132 14.55 -16.11 3.37
CA PRO A 132 14.42 -17.46 2.89
C PRO A 132 15.79 -17.96 2.41
N PRO A 133 16.15 -19.23 2.62
CA PRO A 133 17.42 -19.79 2.16
C PRO A 133 17.55 -19.80 0.63
N ARG A 134 16.43 -19.68 -0.11
CA ARG A 134 16.38 -19.51 -1.56
C ARG A 134 15.06 -18.84 -1.95
N ALA A 135 15.05 -17.96 -2.95
CA ALA A 135 13.83 -17.38 -3.51
C ALA A 135 13.05 -18.45 -4.32
N ASN A 136 12.55 -19.49 -3.63
CA ASN A 136 11.77 -20.57 -4.23
C ASN A 136 10.28 -20.27 -4.09
N GLY A 137 9.73 -19.49 -5.02
CA GLY A 137 8.30 -19.26 -5.11
C GLY A 137 7.89 -18.34 -6.26
N LYS A 138 6.61 -18.39 -6.66
CA LYS A 138 6.00 -17.46 -7.64
C LYS A 138 6.00 -15.99 -7.15
N ARG A 139 6.20 -15.75 -5.86
CA ARG A 139 6.17 -14.42 -5.24
C ARG A 139 7.52 -13.73 -5.45
N MET A 140 7.48 -12.50 -5.98
CA MET A 140 8.67 -11.66 -6.12
C MET A 140 9.34 -11.41 -4.75
N PHE A 141 10.67 -11.50 -4.72
CA PHE A 141 11.44 -11.34 -3.48
C PHE A 141 11.37 -9.90 -2.94
N ALA A 142 11.75 -8.91 -3.75
CA ALA A 142 11.69 -7.49 -3.40
C ALA A 142 11.47 -6.64 -4.65
N TYR A 143 10.53 -5.70 -4.59
CA TYR A 143 10.25 -4.76 -5.68
C TYR A 143 9.68 -3.45 -5.15
N GLY A 144 9.73 -2.38 -5.94
CA GLY A 144 9.13 -1.10 -5.65
C GLY A 144 7.65 -1.14 -6.00
N CYS A 145 6.81 -1.14 -4.99
CA CYS A 145 5.37 -1.02 -5.15
C CYS A 145 5.01 0.47 -5.12
N LYS A 146 4.26 0.93 -6.12
CA LYS A 146 3.95 2.36 -6.29
C LYS A 146 2.91 2.78 -5.26
N ASP A 147 3.30 3.69 -4.38
CA ASP A 147 2.41 4.29 -3.40
C ASP A 147 1.48 5.29 -4.08
N TRP A 148 0.17 5.10 -3.93
CA TRP A 148 -0.82 5.99 -4.52
C TRP A 148 -1.03 7.29 -3.73
N THR A 149 -0.65 7.34 -2.46
CA THR A 149 -0.75 8.56 -1.63
C THR A 149 0.51 9.41 -1.79
N VAL A 150 1.69 8.80 -1.65
CA VAL A 150 2.98 9.53 -1.70
C VAL A 150 3.52 9.66 -3.14
N LYS A 151 2.96 8.92 -4.10
CA LYS A 151 3.42 8.87 -5.52
C LYS A 151 4.88 8.42 -5.68
N ARG A 152 5.42 7.69 -4.70
CA ARG A 152 6.79 7.14 -4.69
C ARG A 152 6.76 5.63 -4.46
N PHE A 153 7.89 4.95 -4.66
CA PHE A 153 7.96 3.51 -4.39
C PHE A 153 8.17 3.23 -2.90
N HIS A 154 7.47 2.22 -2.37
CA HIS A 154 7.79 1.56 -1.10
C HIS A 154 8.16 0.10 -1.36
N LEU A 155 8.75 -0.56 -0.36
CA LEU A 155 9.22 -1.94 -0.51
C LEU A 155 8.05 -2.94 -0.49
N GLY A 156 7.83 -3.61 -1.63
CA GLY A 156 6.93 -4.74 -1.78
C GLY A 156 7.64 -6.09 -1.83
N GLY A 157 6.86 -7.16 -1.97
CA GLY A 157 7.38 -8.52 -2.11
C GLY A 157 7.58 -9.23 -0.78
N PHE A 158 8.26 -10.38 -0.82
CA PHE A 158 8.55 -11.18 0.37
C PHE A 158 9.31 -10.36 1.42
N LEU A 159 10.34 -9.62 1.00
CA LEU A 159 11.19 -8.83 1.90
C LEU A 159 10.38 -7.75 2.62
N GLY A 160 9.55 -6.99 1.89
CA GLY A 160 8.68 -5.97 2.48
C GLY A 160 7.74 -6.53 3.55
N SER A 161 7.13 -7.70 3.28
CA SER A 161 6.26 -8.36 4.26
C SER A 161 7.01 -8.90 5.48
N SER A 162 8.23 -9.39 5.29
CA SER A 162 9.04 -9.95 6.37
C SER A 162 9.54 -8.86 7.31
N ILE A 163 9.90 -7.69 6.76
CA ILE A 163 10.26 -6.52 7.55
C ILE A 163 9.03 -6.02 8.33
N LEU A 164 7.86 -5.88 7.69
CA LEU A 164 6.65 -5.43 8.40
C LEU A 164 6.33 -6.34 9.60
N LYS A 165 6.41 -7.66 9.44
CA LYS A 165 6.19 -8.60 10.55
C LYS A 165 7.14 -8.37 11.73
N VAL A 166 8.41 -8.06 11.46
CA VAL A 166 9.39 -7.73 12.50
C VAL A 166 9.06 -6.41 13.17
N LEU A 167 8.66 -5.39 12.40
CA LEU A 167 8.26 -4.09 12.94
C LEU A 167 7.04 -4.23 13.86
N GLU A 168 6.05 -5.05 13.49
CA GLU A 168 4.90 -5.38 14.32
C GLU A 168 5.33 -6.13 15.59
N ALA A 169 6.11 -7.21 15.44
CA ALA A 169 6.55 -8.05 16.56
C ALA A 169 7.43 -7.30 17.58
N ARG A 170 8.20 -6.31 17.12
CA ARG A 170 9.04 -5.44 17.97
C ARG A 170 8.33 -4.17 18.44
N GLY A 171 7.05 -4.00 18.11
CA GLY A 171 6.23 -2.89 18.57
C GLY A 171 6.58 -1.54 17.94
N TYR A 172 7.19 -1.51 16.76
CA TYR A 172 7.40 -0.27 16.00
C TYR A 172 6.09 0.28 15.45
N VAL A 173 5.23 -0.63 14.99
CA VAL A 173 3.92 -0.32 14.43
C VAL A 173 2.87 -1.26 14.99
N GLU A 174 1.64 -0.77 15.08
CA GLU A 174 0.49 -1.51 15.58
C GLU A 174 -0.67 -1.39 14.59
N ARG A 175 -1.36 -2.50 14.29
CA ARG A 175 -2.54 -2.47 13.42
C ARG A 175 -3.72 -1.84 14.14
N ILE A 176 -4.46 -1.00 13.42
CA ILE A 176 -5.77 -0.52 13.86
C ILE A 176 -6.83 -1.49 13.33
N GLU A 177 -7.66 -2.04 14.21
CA GLU A 177 -8.71 -3.00 13.86
C GLU A 177 -9.65 -2.43 12.78
N GLY A 178 -10.01 -3.25 11.79
CA GLY A 178 -10.85 -2.83 10.67
C GLY A 178 -10.22 -1.79 9.72
N SER A 179 -8.93 -1.44 9.88
CA SER A 179 -8.26 -0.42 9.08
C SER A 179 -6.94 -0.93 8.48
N ARG A 180 -6.52 -0.28 7.40
CA ARG A 180 -5.18 -0.49 6.81
C ARG A 180 -4.11 0.35 7.50
N ILE A 181 -4.51 1.33 8.32
CA ILE A 181 -3.61 2.25 9.02
C ILE A 181 -2.78 1.47 10.04
N LEU A 182 -1.50 1.83 10.11
CA LEU A 182 -0.56 1.35 11.11
C LEU A 182 -0.22 2.50 12.04
N LYS A 183 -0.54 2.34 13.33
CA LYS A 183 -0.13 3.31 14.35
C LYS A 183 1.36 3.14 14.63
N VAL A 184 2.15 4.17 14.36
CA VAL A 184 3.58 4.17 14.70
C VAL A 184 3.75 4.40 16.19
N LYS A 185 4.49 3.51 16.85
CA LYS A 185 4.75 3.52 18.31
C LYS A 185 6.21 3.84 18.61
N ILE A 186 7.11 3.48 17.69
CA ILE A 186 8.54 3.75 17.75
C ILE A 186 8.99 4.30 16.40
N GLU A 187 9.77 5.38 16.42
CA GLU A 187 10.42 5.95 15.25
C GLU A 187 11.16 4.87 14.44
N LEU A 188 10.85 4.77 13.14
CA LEU A 188 11.43 3.75 12.27
C LEU A 188 12.94 3.93 12.05
N SER A 189 13.48 5.15 12.26
CA SER A 189 14.92 5.38 12.25
C SER A 189 15.67 4.48 13.24
N LYS A 190 15.07 4.17 14.39
CA LYS A 190 15.64 3.26 15.41
C LYS A 190 15.76 1.82 14.93
N PHE A 191 14.99 1.42 13.90
CA PHE A 191 15.17 0.10 13.29
C PHE A 191 16.55 -0.02 12.64
N PHE A 192 17.13 1.09 12.18
CA PHE A 192 18.39 1.08 11.45
C PHE A 192 19.64 1.31 12.32
N GLY A 193 19.48 1.63 13.61
CA GLY A 193 20.56 2.04 14.50
C GLY A 193 20.64 3.55 14.59
#